data_AF-A0A9X1XIP0-F1
#
_entry.id   AF-A0A9X1XIP0-F1
#
_cell.length_a   1.000
_cell.length_b   1.000
_cell.length_c   1.000
_cell.angle_alpha   90.00
_cell.angle_beta   90.00
_cell.angle_gamma   90.00
#
_symmetry.space_group_name_H-M   'P 1'
#
loop_
_entity.id
_entity.type
_entity.pdbx_description
1 polymer ?
#
loop_
_entity_poly.entity_id
_entity_poly.type
_entity_poly.pdbx_seq_one_letter_code
_entity_poly.pdbx_strand_id
1 'polypeptide(L)' 'MDGKVKKTGIYENLSKRRYEYWYVSKSGLKTMVSWLCWSAPQSVVEEWSNSQVK' A
#
# COMPACT_ATOMS: atom_id res chain seq x y z
N MET A 1 -12.21 1.26 -3.45
CA MET A 1 -11.48 0.00 -3.74
C MET A 1 -11.69 -1.05 -2.65
N ASP A 2 -12.22 -0.64 -1.50
CA ASP A 2 -12.40 -1.44 -0.28
C ASP A 2 -13.35 -2.65 -0.43
N GLY A 3 -14.19 -2.63 -1.47
CA GLY A 3 -15.06 -3.75 -1.84
C GLY A 3 -14.35 -4.96 -2.48
N LYS A 4 -13.12 -4.81 -3.00
CA LYS A 4 -12.40 -5.91 -3.69
C LYS A 4 -11.40 -6.67 -2.82
N VAL A 5 -10.96 -6.10 -1.70
CA VAL A 5 -10.02 -6.75 -0.77
C VAL A 5 -10.77 -7.82 0.02
N LYS A 6 -10.48 -9.09 -0.24
CA LYS A 6 -11.16 -10.24 0.40
C LYS A 6 -10.21 -11.14 1.22
N LYS A 7 -8.91 -11.03 1.00
CA LYS A 7 -7.88 -11.79 1.72
C LYS A 7 -6.62 -10.95 1.88
N THR A 8 -5.71 -11.39 2.74
CA THR A 8 -4.37 -10.80 2.84
C THR A 8 -3.63 -10.96 1.51
N GLY A 9 -2.94 -9.91 1.07
CA GLY A 9 -2.16 -9.95 -0.15
C GLY A 9 -1.89 -8.58 -0.77
N ILE A 10 -1.23 -8.62 -1.93
CA ILE A 10 -0.93 -7.43 -2.73
C ILE A 10 -2.06 -7.23 -3.75
N TYR A 11 -2.53 -6.00 -3.85
CA TYR A 11 -3.61 -5.59 -4.74
C TYR A 11 -3.18 -4.40 -5.60
N GLU A 12 -3.59 -4.39 -6.86
CA GLU A 12 -3.35 -3.28 -7.78
C GLU A 12 -4.44 -2.22 -7.68
N ASN A 13 -4.06 -1.01 -7.26
CA ASN A 13 -4.92 0.15 -7.27
C ASN A 13 -4.64 1.00 -8.51
N LEU A 14 -5.30 0.66 -9.62
CA LEU A 14 -5.15 1.39 -10.89
C LEU A 14 -5.54 2.87 -10.78
N SER A 15 -6.59 3.17 -9.99
CA SER A 15 -7.05 4.55 -9.78
C SER A 15 -6.03 5.40 -9.06
N LYS A 16 -5.27 4.82 -8.12
CA LYS A 16 -4.18 5.50 -7.40
C LYS A 16 -2.78 5.18 -7.94
N ARG A 17 -2.69 4.44 -9.05
CA ARG A 17 -1.44 3.99 -9.70
C ARG A 17 -0.42 3.44 -8.69
N ARG A 18 -0.84 2.46 -7.87
CA ARG A 18 0.01 1.88 -6.82
C ARG A 18 -0.34 0.43 -6.52
N TYR A 19 0.64 -0.31 -6.02
CA TYR A 19 0.42 -1.59 -5.33
C TYR A 19 0.09 -1.31 -3.87
N GLU A 20 -0.84 -2.08 -3.29
CA GLU A 20 -1.21 -1.98 -1.88
C GLU A 20 -1.12 -3.37 -1.23
N TYR A 21 -0.39 -3.48 -0.13
CA TYR A 21 -0.41 -4.67 0.70
C TYR A 21 -1.49 -4.52 1.78
N TRP A 22 -2.45 -5.42 1.74
CA TRP A 22 -3.56 -5.47 2.67
C TRP A 22 -3.45 -6.71 3.55
N TYR A 23 -3.73 -6.52 4.85
CA TYR A 23 -3.94 -7.59 5.80
C TYR A 23 -5.44 -7.71 6.11
N VAL A 24 -5.97 -8.92 6.03
CA VAL A 24 -7.35 -9.23 6.44
C VAL A 24 -7.27 -10.17 7.63
N SER A 25 -7.68 -9.67 8.80
CA SER A 25 -7.70 -10.44 10.04
C SER A 25 -8.76 -11.55 10.02
N LYS A 26 -8.70 -12.46 10.99
CA LYS A 26 -9.70 -13.54 11.14
C LYS A 26 -11.13 -13.02 11.37
N SER A 27 -11.30 -11.82 11.94
CA SER A 27 -12.60 -11.17 12.12
C SER A 27 -13.08 -10.43 10.87
N GLY A 28 -12.31 -10.46 9.78
CA GLY A 28 -12.64 -9.76 8.53
C GLY A 28 -12.24 -8.29 8.52
N LEU A 29 -11.66 -7.76 9.60
CA LEU A 29 -11.10 -6.40 9.61
C LEU A 29 -9.97 -6.31 8.58
N LYS A 30 -10.06 -5.30 7.69
CA LYS A 30 -9.11 -5.05 6.61
C LYS A 30 -8.25 -3.84 6.96
N THR A 31 -6.95 -4.00 6.84
CA THR A 31 -5.96 -2.95 7.14
C THR A 31 -4.98 -2.84 5.98
N MET A 32 -4.79 -1.64 5.44
CA MET A 32 -3.73 -1.36 4.48
C MET A 32 -2.44 -1.17 5.26
N VAL A 33 -1.50 -2.10 5.09
CA VAL A 33 -0.26 -2.13 5.88
C VAL A 33 0.85 -1.35 5.17
N SER A 34 0.94 -1.48 3.85
CA SER A 34 1.90 -0.73 3.04
C SER A 34 1.38 -0.51 1.63
N TRP A 35 2.03 0.39 0.91
CA TRP A 35 1.72 0.66 -0.49
C TRP A 35 2.97 1.15 -1.22
N LEU A 36 3.00 0.98 -2.54
CA LEU A 36 4.08 1.40 -3.42
C LEU A 36 3.50 2.07 -4.67
N CYS A 37 3.70 3.38 -4.80
CA CYS A 37 3.28 4.13 -5.98
C CYS A 37 4.17 3.83 -7.19
N TRP A 38 3.54 3.69 -8.36
CA TRP A 38 4.23 3.38 -9.61
C TRP A 38 4.98 4.57 -10.20
N SER A 39 4.61 5.78 -9.81
CA SER A 39 5.13 7.02 -10.38
C SER A 39 5.31 8.10 -9.31
N ALA A 40 5.81 7.71 -8.13
CA ALA A 40 6.24 8.71 -7.15
C ALA A 40 7.43 9.49 -7.73
N PRO A 41 7.44 10.83 -7.65
CA PRO A 41 8.63 11.62 -8.00
C PRO A 41 9.84 11.14 -7.20
N GLN A 42 11.02 11.18 -7.82
CA GLN A 42 12.27 10.73 -7.19
C GLN A 42 12.53 11.40 -5.83
N SER A 43 12.24 12.70 -5.73
CA SER A 43 12.35 13.46 -4.47
C SER A 43 11.51 12.87 -3.33
N VAL A 44 10.32 12.37 -3.64
CA VAL A 44 9.41 11.75 -2.66
C VAL A 44 9.94 10.38 -2.23
N VAL A 45 10.55 9.62 -3.15
CA VAL A 45 11.16 8.31 -2.84
C VAL A 45 12.37 8.47 -1.92
N GLU A 46 13.18 9.51 -2.14
CA GLU A 46 14.32 9.86 -1.30
C GLU A 46 13.88 10.25 0.12
N GLU A 47 12.83 11.06 0.25
CA GLU A 47 12.24 11.39 1.56
C GLU A 47 11.78 10.15 2.33
N TRP A 48 11.09 9.21 1.67
CA TRP A 48 10.67 7.95 2.30
C TRP A 48 11.84 7.08 2.72
N SER A 49 12.88 6.99 1.90
CA SER A 49 14.08 6.20 2.21
C SER A 49 14.82 6.75 3.42
N ASN A 50 14.89 8.08 3.53
CA ASN A 50 15.55 8.76 4.66
C ASN A 50 14.70 8.78 5.93
N SER A 51 13.37 8.58 5.82
CA SER A 51 12.45 8.56 6.97
C SER A 51 12.67 7.39 7.94
N GLN A 52 13.39 6.35 7.53
CA GLN A 52 13.72 5.17 8.34
C GLN A 52 15.03 5.31 9.13
N VAL A 53 15.74 6.45 9.01
CA VAL A 53 16.96 6.74 9.76
C VAL A 53 16.62 7.67 10.93
N LYS A 54 16.06 7.12 12.01
CA LYS A 54 16.01 7.73 13.34
C LYS A 54 16.19 6.68 14.41
#